data_AF-A0AB39YD52-F1
#
_entry.id   AF-A0AB39YD52-F1
#
_cell.length_a   1.000
_cell.length_b   1.000
_cell.length_c   1.000
_cell.angle_alpha   90.00
_cell.angle_beta   90.00
_cell.angle_gamma   90.00
#
_symmetry.space_group_name_H-M   'P 1'
#
loop_
_entity.id
_entity.type
_entity.pdbx_description
1 polymer ?
#
loop_
_entity_poly.entity_id
_entity_poly.type
_entity_poly.pdbx_seq_one_letter_code
_entity_poly.pdbx_strand_id
1 'polypeptide(L)'
;MDRAWEQEFAGRDRMPEHRDRMPEHRDRMPEHRDRMPGDRPPADPVRADRLPATRPEHSGGVTQIHEPGALPVDPGVPAREGCWELLPGDVRAKTLEKAGRSLVWWARVYDDGAPFAVVFGDRGLCRVQPVYRGGRAEGHRGERSRVEPGSLLTRSFDGRPAQAGGGAAAPGRPGAPVERLVLDPPDAQGVLGHFPLDVQDFLQRPFLADRRTVTAEWYYEETIEAAHTGLFVLLCLSTDRHVTAIEARRTLDRGATPDRARWHSLTCHQARLTPR
;
A
#
# COMPACT_ATOMS: atom_id res chain seq x y z
N MET A 1 -12.91 8.75 -29.47
CA MET A 1 -13.62 9.37 -28.31
C MET A 1 -12.67 9.63 -27.13
N ASP A 2 -11.40 9.89 -27.41
CA ASP A 2 -10.31 9.49 -26.51
C ASP A 2 -9.96 10.56 -25.47
N ARG A 3 -10.15 11.84 -25.85
CA ARG A 3 -9.81 13.00 -25.01
C ARG A 3 -10.63 13.11 -23.71
N ALA A 4 -11.81 12.51 -23.61
CA ALA A 4 -12.59 12.52 -22.38
C ALA A 4 -11.94 11.64 -21.29
N TRP A 5 -11.48 10.45 -21.67
CA TRP A 5 -10.90 9.48 -20.74
C TRP A 5 -9.45 9.78 -20.38
N GLU A 6 -8.68 10.43 -21.27
CA GLU A 6 -7.37 10.99 -20.88
C GLU A 6 -7.50 12.09 -19.83
N GLN A 7 -8.58 12.90 -19.85
CA GLN A 7 -8.83 13.88 -18.80
C GLN A 7 -9.23 13.25 -17.45
N GLU A 8 -9.79 12.05 -17.43
CA GLU A 8 -10.10 11.35 -16.17
C GLU A 8 -8.88 10.62 -15.57
N PHE A 9 -8.02 10.07 -16.42
CA PHE A 9 -6.73 9.46 -16.03
C PHE A 9 -5.60 10.46 -15.75
N ALA A 10 -5.79 11.76 -16.05
CA ALA A 10 -4.77 12.81 -15.90
C ALA A 10 -5.33 14.15 -15.38
N GLY A 11 -6.50 14.14 -14.71
CA GLY A 11 -7.19 15.38 -14.37
C GLY A 11 -8.11 15.31 -13.16
N ARG A 12 -7.51 15.44 -11.96
CA ARG A 12 -7.91 16.46 -10.96
C ARG A 12 -6.99 16.45 -9.73
N ASP A 13 -6.06 17.39 -9.70
CA ASP A 13 -5.63 18.02 -8.45
C ASP A 13 -6.81 18.83 -7.87
N ARG A 14 -7.70 18.15 -7.14
CA ARG A 14 -8.62 18.77 -6.18
C ARG A 14 -8.86 17.81 -5.02
N MET A 15 -8.61 18.29 -3.81
CA MET A 15 -9.02 17.60 -2.59
C MET A 15 -10.54 17.32 -2.60
N PRO A 16 -11.00 16.18 -2.06
CA PRO A 16 -12.39 16.03 -1.67
C PRO A 16 -12.66 16.94 -0.47
N GLU A 17 -13.21 18.13 -0.72
CA GLU A 17 -13.85 18.91 0.34
C GLU A 17 -15.07 18.13 0.85
N HIS A 18 -14.92 17.37 1.93
CA HIS A 18 -16.05 16.80 2.65
C HIS A 18 -16.86 17.92 3.32
N ARG A 19 -17.85 18.41 2.59
CA ARG A 19 -18.90 19.32 3.07
C ARG A 19 -20.27 18.66 2.99
N ASP A 20 -20.62 17.97 4.06
CA ASP A 20 -21.98 17.98 4.60
C ASP A 20 -21.87 18.31 6.10
N ARG A 21 -22.66 19.28 6.58
CA ARG A 21 -22.49 19.86 7.93
C ARG A 21 -23.74 20.64 8.39
N MET A 22 -23.93 20.70 9.72
CA MET A 22 -24.78 21.65 10.48
C MET A 22 -26.28 21.30 10.58
N PRO A 23 -27.04 21.87 11.54
CA PRO A 23 -26.70 22.84 12.62
C PRO A 23 -26.61 22.21 14.03
N GLU A 24 -26.15 22.87 15.10
CA GLU A 24 -25.53 24.20 15.29
C GLU A 24 -24.29 24.00 16.25
N HIS A 25 -24.01 24.61 17.41
CA HIS A 25 -24.49 25.80 18.15
C HIS A 25 -23.35 26.45 18.99
N ARG A 26 -23.28 27.79 18.97
CA ARG A 26 -22.77 28.76 20.01
C ARG A 26 -21.60 28.41 20.95
N ASP A 27 -20.69 29.33 21.34
CA ASP A 27 -20.54 30.78 21.11
C ASP A 27 -19.07 31.19 21.43
N ARG A 28 -18.47 32.13 20.66
CA ARG A 28 -17.72 33.33 21.15
C ARG A 28 -16.95 34.09 20.05
N MET A 29 -16.66 35.36 20.35
CA MET A 29 -16.07 36.38 19.47
C MET A 29 -14.53 36.43 19.52
N PRO A 30 -13.85 37.08 18.54
CA PRO A 30 -12.38 37.12 18.42
C PRO A 30 -11.74 38.29 19.18
N GLU A 31 -10.41 38.25 19.33
CA GLU A 31 -9.59 39.43 19.62
C GLU A 31 -8.55 39.69 18.53
N HIS A 32 -8.39 40.97 18.16
CA HIS A 32 -7.30 41.45 17.30
C HIS A 32 -5.97 41.50 18.06
N ARG A 33 -4.85 41.29 17.35
CA ARG A 33 -3.74 42.25 17.47
C ARG A 33 -2.79 42.27 16.27
N ASP A 34 -2.90 43.33 15.49
CA ASP A 34 -1.90 43.76 14.53
C ASP A 34 -0.64 44.28 15.22
N ARG A 35 0.55 43.99 14.67
CA ARG A 35 1.68 44.94 14.67
C ARG A 35 2.68 44.67 13.54
N MET A 36 3.22 45.77 13.02
CA MET A 36 4.03 45.87 11.80
C MET A 36 5.56 45.94 12.11
N PRO A 37 6.45 45.85 11.09
CA PRO A 37 7.84 45.42 11.28
C PRO A 37 8.90 46.55 11.37
N GLY A 38 10.10 46.15 11.78
CA GLY A 38 11.40 46.85 11.77
C GLY A 38 12.45 45.96 12.48
N ASP A 39 13.75 45.95 12.19
CA ASP A 39 14.54 46.68 11.18
C ASP A 39 15.78 45.88 10.72
N ARG A 40 16.41 46.33 9.63
CA ARG A 40 17.76 46.03 9.11
C ARG A 40 18.45 47.39 8.82
N PRO A 41 19.77 47.55 8.57
CA PRO A 41 20.78 46.58 8.05
C PRO A 41 22.14 46.74 8.81
N PRO A 42 23.37 46.66 8.23
CA PRO A 42 23.89 46.03 7.00
C PRO A 42 25.17 45.15 7.18
N ALA A 43 25.70 44.70 6.04
CA ALA A 43 27.12 44.36 5.73
C ALA A 43 27.62 42.90 5.84
N ASP A 44 27.84 42.34 4.66
CA ASP A 44 28.59 41.12 4.27
C ASP A 44 30.14 41.35 4.42
N PRO A 45 31.04 40.32 4.38
CA PRO A 45 31.25 39.53 3.15
C PRO A 45 31.71 38.06 3.24
N VAL A 46 31.10 37.24 2.37
CA VAL A 46 31.76 36.28 1.44
C VAL A 46 32.21 34.87 1.92
N ARG A 47 31.48 33.87 1.40
CA ARG A 47 31.85 32.50 0.96
C ARG A 47 32.61 31.55 1.90
N ALA A 48 31.91 30.44 2.20
CA ALA A 48 32.47 29.09 2.05
C ALA A 48 31.40 28.13 1.50
N ASP A 49 31.57 27.65 0.25
CA ASP A 49 30.65 26.69 -0.37
C ASP A 49 30.76 25.29 0.28
N ARG A 50 29.91 25.02 1.26
CA ARG A 50 29.57 23.66 1.69
C ARG A 50 28.08 23.55 1.96
N LEU A 51 27.32 23.28 0.89
CA LEU A 51 26.04 22.60 1.01
C LEU A 51 26.28 21.30 1.80
N PRO A 52 25.64 21.09 2.97
CA PRO A 52 25.61 19.77 3.55
C PRO A 52 24.83 18.88 2.59
N ALA A 53 25.51 17.91 1.98
CA ALA A 53 24.82 16.86 1.24
C ALA A 53 23.98 16.07 2.25
N THR A 54 22.69 16.40 2.34
CA THR A 54 21.71 15.67 3.13
C THR A 54 21.55 14.29 2.52
N ARG A 55 22.46 13.38 2.87
CA ARG A 55 22.18 11.95 2.88
C ARG A 55 20.82 11.80 3.57
N PRO A 56 19.82 11.13 2.95
CA PRO A 56 18.64 10.76 3.70
C PRO A 56 19.12 9.98 4.91
N GLU A 57 18.83 10.48 6.11
CA GLU A 57 19.25 9.84 7.34
C GLU A 57 18.64 8.44 7.35
N HIS A 58 19.48 7.43 7.11
CA HIS A 58 19.07 6.05 7.22
C HIS A 58 18.89 5.80 8.71
N SER A 59 17.68 6.07 9.18
CA SER A 59 17.27 5.86 10.56
C SER A 59 17.73 4.46 10.96
N GLY A 60 18.59 4.39 11.98
CA GLY A 60 19.19 3.14 12.44
C GLY A 60 18.20 2.23 13.18
N GLY A 61 16.90 2.48 12.99
CA GLY A 61 15.79 1.80 13.63
C GLY A 61 15.42 0.46 13.01
N VAL A 62 14.44 -0.15 13.65
CA VAL A 62 13.87 -1.45 13.32
C VAL A 62 12.44 -1.23 12.86
N THR A 63 12.01 -1.85 11.77
CA THR A 63 10.59 -1.90 11.41
C THR A 63 9.78 -2.51 12.54
N GLN A 64 8.64 -1.92 12.87
CA GLN A 64 7.65 -2.60 13.72
C GLN A 64 7.34 -3.99 13.14
N ILE A 65 7.51 -5.02 13.96
CA ILE A 65 7.00 -6.36 13.68
C ILE A 65 5.52 -6.37 14.06
N HIS A 66 4.69 -6.97 13.23
CA HIS A 66 3.25 -7.14 13.46
C HIS A 66 2.93 -8.61 13.69
N GLU A 67 1.95 -8.88 14.54
CA GLU A 67 1.45 -10.23 14.81
C GLU A 67 0.38 -10.63 13.77
N PRO A 68 0.25 -11.92 13.42
CA PRO A 68 -0.79 -12.39 12.49
C PRO A 68 -2.21 -12.05 12.96
N GLY A 69 -2.97 -11.36 12.11
CA GLY A 69 -4.38 -11.02 12.35
C GLY A 69 -5.35 -12.15 11.98
N ALA A 70 -6.65 -11.83 12.03
CA ALA A 70 -7.67 -12.70 11.44
C ALA A 70 -7.76 -12.47 9.91
N LEU A 71 -7.95 -13.54 9.15
CA LEU A 71 -8.22 -13.51 7.71
C LEU A 71 -9.55 -14.21 7.43
N PRO A 72 -10.71 -13.62 7.80
CA PRO A 72 -12.02 -14.23 7.59
C PRO A 72 -12.34 -14.37 6.10
N VAL A 73 -12.70 -15.57 5.65
CA VAL A 73 -13.16 -15.84 4.28
C VAL A 73 -14.68 -15.93 4.27
N ASP A 74 -15.33 -15.13 3.42
CA ASP A 74 -16.76 -15.24 3.13
C ASP A 74 -16.96 -16.05 1.84
N PRO A 75 -17.57 -17.26 1.88
CA PRO A 75 -17.82 -18.07 0.69
C PRO A 75 -18.89 -17.50 -0.25
N GLY A 76 -19.60 -16.42 0.15
CA GLY A 76 -20.51 -15.68 -0.72
C GLY A 76 -19.81 -14.68 -1.65
N VAL A 77 -18.56 -14.31 -1.38
CA VAL A 77 -17.79 -13.35 -2.19
C VAL A 77 -17.07 -14.09 -3.33
N PRO A 78 -17.24 -13.70 -4.61
CA PRO A 78 -16.54 -14.36 -5.71
C PRO A 78 -15.02 -14.16 -5.65
N ALA A 79 -14.28 -15.19 -6.10
CA ALA A 79 -12.82 -15.16 -6.26
C ALA A 79 -12.35 -13.97 -7.11
N ARG A 80 -11.08 -13.54 -6.96
CA ARG A 80 -10.57 -12.33 -7.64
C ARG A 80 -10.69 -12.41 -9.16
N GLU A 81 -10.57 -13.59 -9.76
CA GLU A 81 -10.78 -13.83 -11.19
C GLU A 81 -12.23 -13.54 -11.59
N GLY A 82 -13.21 -13.96 -10.77
CA GLY A 82 -14.63 -13.62 -10.97
C GLY A 82 -14.92 -12.13 -10.79
N CYS A 83 -14.35 -11.50 -9.76
CA CYS A 83 -14.44 -10.05 -9.54
C CYS A 83 -13.81 -9.25 -10.69
N TRP A 84 -12.74 -9.75 -11.29
CA TRP A 84 -12.08 -9.15 -12.46
C TRP A 84 -12.95 -9.25 -13.71
N GLU A 85 -13.60 -10.40 -13.96
CA GLU A 85 -14.47 -10.55 -15.12
C GLU A 85 -15.69 -9.60 -15.15
N LEU A 86 -16.15 -9.13 -13.98
CA LEU A 86 -17.20 -8.11 -13.86
C LEU A 86 -16.77 -6.72 -14.37
N LEU A 87 -15.47 -6.43 -14.48
CA LEU A 87 -15.01 -5.18 -15.08
C LEU A 87 -15.22 -5.18 -16.60
N PRO A 88 -15.64 -4.06 -17.20
CA PRO A 88 -15.71 -3.90 -18.65
C PRO A 88 -14.39 -4.27 -19.34
N GLY A 89 -14.46 -4.98 -20.47
CA GLY A 89 -13.28 -5.52 -21.15
C GLY A 89 -12.29 -4.46 -21.64
N ASP A 90 -12.78 -3.26 -21.99
CA ASP A 90 -11.96 -2.10 -22.32
C ASP A 90 -11.25 -1.52 -21.09
N VAL A 91 -11.94 -1.41 -19.95
CA VAL A 91 -11.36 -1.00 -18.65
C VAL A 91 -10.26 -1.98 -18.23
N ARG A 92 -10.49 -3.29 -18.36
CA ARG A 92 -9.48 -4.33 -18.10
C ARG A 92 -8.28 -4.22 -19.04
N ALA A 93 -8.52 -4.18 -20.36
CA ALA A 93 -7.46 -4.04 -21.35
C ALA A 93 -6.64 -2.76 -21.13
N LYS A 94 -7.28 -1.65 -20.77
CA LYS A 94 -6.61 -0.38 -20.46
C LYS A 94 -5.77 -0.46 -19.19
N THR A 95 -6.29 -1.11 -18.15
CA THR A 95 -5.56 -1.30 -16.89
C THR A 95 -4.28 -2.11 -17.13
N LEU A 96 -4.35 -3.21 -17.90
CA LEU A 96 -3.19 -4.01 -18.27
C LEU A 96 -2.21 -3.24 -19.19
N GLU A 97 -2.71 -2.52 -20.21
CA GLU A 97 -1.89 -1.65 -21.09
C GLU A 97 -1.06 -0.63 -20.28
N LYS A 98 -1.69 -0.03 -19.26
CA LYS A 98 -1.06 0.97 -18.40
C LYS A 98 -0.18 0.37 -17.29
N ALA A 99 -0.49 -0.81 -16.76
CA ALA A 99 0.36 -1.49 -15.77
C ALA A 99 1.63 -2.10 -16.40
N GLY A 100 1.54 -2.59 -17.63
CA GLY A 100 2.62 -3.31 -18.30
C GLY A 100 2.52 -4.81 -18.08
N ARG A 101 3.65 -5.47 -17.81
CA ARG A 101 3.62 -6.87 -17.34
C ARG A 101 3.21 -6.85 -15.88
N SER A 102 2.04 -7.43 -15.57
CA SER A 102 1.55 -7.61 -14.21
C SER A 102 2.57 -8.40 -13.37
N LEU A 103 2.80 -7.92 -12.16
CA LEU A 103 3.64 -8.57 -11.14
C LEU A 103 2.74 -9.16 -10.05
N VAL A 104 1.79 -8.36 -9.55
CA VAL A 104 0.70 -8.81 -8.68
C VAL A 104 -0.61 -8.11 -9.08
N TRP A 105 -1.75 -8.78 -8.86
CA TRP A 105 -3.08 -8.21 -9.11
C TRP A 105 -4.15 -8.91 -8.27
N TRP A 106 -5.22 -8.17 -7.96
CA TRP A 106 -6.45 -8.68 -7.38
C TRP A 106 -7.64 -7.81 -7.78
N ALA A 107 -8.84 -8.35 -7.55
CA ALA A 107 -10.10 -7.63 -7.65
C ALA A 107 -11.04 -8.09 -6.54
N ARG A 108 -11.99 -7.24 -6.15
CA ARG A 108 -13.12 -7.54 -5.28
C ARG A 108 -14.39 -6.89 -5.82
N VAL A 109 -15.54 -7.24 -5.27
CA VAL A 109 -16.74 -6.41 -5.30
C VAL A 109 -16.93 -5.70 -3.97
N TYR A 110 -17.63 -4.57 -3.96
CA TYR A 110 -18.25 -4.01 -2.76
C TYR A 110 -19.65 -4.62 -2.54
N ASP A 111 -20.29 -4.32 -1.42
CA ASP A 111 -21.58 -4.88 -0.98
C ASP A 111 -22.75 -4.64 -1.96
N ASP A 112 -22.60 -3.65 -2.85
CA ASP A 112 -23.54 -3.30 -3.93
C ASP A 112 -23.25 -4.03 -5.25
N GLY A 113 -22.23 -4.90 -5.28
CA GLY A 113 -21.75 -5.62 -6.46
C GLY A 113 -20.78 -4.81 -7.34
N ALA A 114 -20.41 -3.58 -6.98
CA ALA A 114 -19.55 -2.74 -7.81
C ALA A 114 -18.09 -3.24 -7.77
N PRO A 115 -17.46 -3.53 -8.93
CA PRO A 115 -16.12 -4.12 -8.95
C PRO A 115 -15.01 -3.09 -8.73
N PHE A 116 -13.99 -3.52 -7.98
CA PHE A 116 -12.75 -2.80 -7.73
C PHE A 116 -11.57 -3.70 -8.08
N ALA A 117 -10.51 -3.15 -8.67
CA ALA A 117 -9.29 -3.91 -8.95
C ALA A 117 -8.02 -3.07 -8.84
N VAL A 118 -6.91 -3.75 -8.59
CA VAL A 118 -5.57 -3.17 -8.62
C VAL A 118 -4.63 -4.10 -9.37
N VAL A 119 -3.81 -3.51 -10.23
CA VAL A 119 -2.74 -4.20 -10.95
C VAL A 119 -1.45 -3.42 -10.72
N PHE A 120 -0.47 -4.05 -10.07
CA PHE A 120 0.90 -3.55 -10.04
C PHE A 120 1.70 -4.28 -11.11
N GLY A 121 2.19 -3.53 -12.11
CA GLY A 121 3.04 -4.04 -13.18
C GLY A 121 4.30 -3.20 -13.36
N ASP A 122 5.20 -3.67 -14.23
CA ASP A 122 6.52 -3.07 -14.45
C ASP A 122 6.54 -1.64 -15.02
N ARG A 123 5.38 -1.07 -15.38
CA ARG A 123 5.22 0.32 -15.82
C ARG A 123 4.42 1.19 -14.83
N GLY A 124 3.72 0.61 -13.86
CA GLY A 124 2.85 1.37 -12.96
C GLY A 124 1.99 0.54 -12.02
N LEU A 125 1.64 1.18 -10.90
CA LEU A 125 0.55 0.77 -10.02
C LEU A 125 -0.74 1.40 -10.57
N CYS A 126 -1.70 0.57 -11.00
CA CYS A 126 -2.98 1.00 -11.55
C CYS A 126 -4.13 0.55 -10.64
N ARG A 127 -5.07 1.44 -10.35
CA ARG A 127 -6.31 1.16 -9.61
C ARG A 127 -7.53 1.38 -10.50
N VAL A 128 -8.58 0.61 -10.29
CA VAL A 128 -9.91 0.80 -10.88
C VAL A 128 -10.92 0.87 -9.74
N GLN A 129 -11.60 2.00 -9.61
CA GLN A 129 -12.62 2.27 -8.60
C GLN A 129 -13.98 2.52 -9.26
N PRO A 130 -15.09 2.07 -8.68
CA PRO A 130 -16.42 2.46 -9.14
C PRO A 130 -16.69 3.95 -8.85
N VAL A 131 -17.43 4.59 -9.75
CA VAL A 131 -17.82 6.01 -9.66
C VAL A 131 -19.27 6.10 -9.21
N TYR A 132 -19.47 6.63 -8.01
CA TYR A 132 -20.79 6.73 -7.39
C TYR A 132 -21.54 8.00 -7.76
N ARG A 133 -22.81 7.83 -8.13
CA ARG A 133 -23.80 8.90 -8.35
C ARG A 133 -25.16 8.42 -7.84
N GLY A 134 -25.88 9.27 -7.11
CA GLY A 134 -27.18 8.92 -6.54
C GLY A 134 -27.18 7.66 -5.65
N GLY A 135 -26.04 7.29 -5.05
CA GLY A 135 -25.90 6.05 -4.28
C GLY A 135 -25.76 4.77 -5.12
N ARG A 136 -25.44 4.87 -6.41
CA ARG A 136 -25.20 3.73 -7.32
C ARG A 136 -23.90 3.90 -8.08
N ALA A 137 -23.23 2.79 -8.43
CA ALA A 137 -22.11 2.82 -9.35
C ALA A 137 -22.61 3.07 -10.80
N GLU A 138 -22.19 4.18 -11.41
CA GLU A 138 -22.54 4.57 -12.79
C GLU A 138 -21.37 4.45 -13.78
N GLY A 139 -20.18 4.09 -13.31
CA GLY A 139 -18.98 3.98 -14.13
C GLY A 139 -17.75 3.54 -13.35
N HIS A 140 -16.58 3.58 -13.99
CA HIS A 140 -15.30 3.19 -13.39
C HIS A 140 -14.24 4.27 -13.65
N ARG A 141 -13.56 4.72 -12.61
CA ARG A 141 -12.42 5.64 -12.68
C ARG A 141 -11.14 4.86 -12.54
N GLY A 142 -10.25 5.03 -13.52
CA GLY A 142 -8.91 4.45 -13.50
C GLY A 142 -7.87 5.46 -13.01
N GLU A 143 -7.04 5.05 -12.05
CA GLU A 143 -5.89 5.83 -11.57
C GLU A 143 -4.59 5.09 -11.88
N ARG A 144 -3.49 5.82 -12.11
CA ARG A 144 -2.16 5.23 -12.25
C ARG A 144 -1.06 6.13 -11.71
N SER A 145 -0.24 5.58 -10.82
CA SER A 145 1.12 6.07 -10.56
C SER A 145 2.11 5.34 -11.49
N ARG A 146 3.10 6.04 -12.05
CA ARG A 146 4.10 5.39 -12.93
C ARG A 146 5.21 4.79 -12.08
N VAL A 147 5.71 3.61 -12.44
CA VAL A 147 7.00 3.10 -11.94
C VAL A 147 8.10 3.97 -12.53
N GLU A 148 9.00 4.46 -11.68
CA GLU A 148 10.19 5.17 -12.16
C GLU A 148 11.15 4.18 -12.84
N PRO A 149 11.66 4.45 -14.07
CA PRO A 149 12.56 3.56 -14.78
C PRO A 149 13.77 3.12 -13.93
N GLY A 150 14.04 1.82 -13.90
CA GLY A 150 15.15 1.25 -13.12
C GLY A 150 14.93 1.22 -11.60
N SER A 151 13.80 1.71 -11.07
CA SER A 151 13.49 1.63 -9.63
C SER A 151 12.86 0.31 -9.18
N LEU A 152 12.42 -0.53 -10.12
CA LEU A 152 11.76 -1.81 -9.83
C LEU A 152 12.78 -2.85 -9.33
N LEU A 153 12.70 -3.16 -8.04
CA LEU A 153 13.38 -4.28 -7.40
C LEU A 153 12.40 -5.46 -7.26
N THR A 154 12.88 -6.68 -7.50
CA THR A 154 12.17 -7.92 -7.18
C THR A 154 13.08 -8.81 -6.35
N ARG A 155 12.56 -9.40 -5.27
CA ARG A 155 13.30 -10.25 -4.35
C ARG A 155 12.44 -11.43 -3.90
N SER A 156 12.99 -12.64 -3.99
CA SER A 156 12.39 -13.85 -3.42
C SER A 156 12.98 -14.16 -2.04
N PHE A 157 12.21 -14.84 -1.21
CA PHE A 157 12.54 -15.19 0.18
C PHE A 157 12.34 -16.69 0.43
N ASP A 158 13.10 -17.29 1.36
CA ASP A 158 12.85 -18.68 1.79
C ASP A 158 11.67 -18.70 2.77
N GLY A 159 10.67 -19.54 2.50
CA GLY A 159 9.42 -19.61 3.25
C GLY A 159 9.40 -20.67 4.36
N ARG A 160 10.56 -21.25 4.69
CA ARG A 160 10.72 -22.21 5.79
C ARG A 160 10.53 -21.52 7.15
N PRO A 161 9.83 -22.15 8.12
CA PRO A 161 9.80 -21.67 9.49
C PRO A 161 11.20 -21.51 10.08
N ALA A 162 11.42 -20.44 10.84
CA ALA A 162 12.67 -20.23 11.57
C ALA A 162 12.89 -21.39 12.57
N GLN A 163 14.08 -21.99 12.56
CA GLN A 163 14.37 -23.14 13.43
C GLN A 163 14.40 -22.71 14.90
N ALA A 164 13.51 -23.31 15.70
CA ALA A 164 13.45 -23.12 17.15
C ALA A 164 14.77 -23.57 17.81
N GLY A 165 15.66 -22.60 18.06
CA GLY A 165 17.03 -22.79 18.51
C GLY A 165 17.97 -21.70 17.98
N GLY A 166 17.73 -21.23 16.75
CA GLY A 166 18.25 -19.95 16.27
C GLY A 166 17.32 -18.83 16.72
N GLY A 167 17.71 -18.08 17.75
CA GLY A 167 16.94 -16.91 18.20
C GLY A 167 16.87 -15.87 17.08
N ALA A 168 15.70 -15.73 16.46
CA ALA A 168 15.44 -14.75 15.41
C ALA A 168 15.42 -13.33 16.03
N ALA A 169 16.62 -12.77 16.21
CA ALA A 169 16.79 -11.39 16.64
C ALA A 169 16.11 -10.46 15.63
N ALA A 170 15.16 -9.66 16.11
CA ALA A 170 14.52 -8.62 15.30
C ALA A 170 15.63 -7.75 14.64
N PRO A 171 15.51 -7.39 13.35
CA PRO A 171 16.62 -6.86 12.54
C PRO A 171 17.08 -5.47 12.99
N GLY A 172 17.92 -5.42 14.03
CA GLY A 172 18.29 -4.19 14.71
C GLY A 172 19.44 -4.35 15.70
N ARG A 173 19.99 -3.21 16.13
CA ARG A 173 20.92 -3.14 17.26
C ARG A 173 20.12 -3.00 18.56
N PRO A 174 20.58 -3.53 19.71
CA PRO A 174 19.97 -3.24 21.01
C PRO A 174 19.86 -1.73 21.23
N GLY A 175 18.66 -1.25 21.58
CA GLY A 175 18.37 0.18 21.77
C GLY A 175 18.08 0.98 20.48
N ALA A 176 18.03 0.34 19.30
CA ALA A 176 17.54 0.99 18.09
C ALA A 176 16.05 1.37 18.21
N PRO A 177 15.61 2.54 17.70
CA PRO A 177 14.21 2.95 17.75
C PRO A 177 13.33 2.04 16.89
N VAL A 178 12.13 1.70 17.37
CA VAL A 178 11.14 0.98 16.56
C VAL A 178 10.37 1.99 15.71
N GLU A 179 10.50 1.87 14.40
CA GLU A 179 9.83 2.73 13.42
C GLU A 179 8.47 2.14 13.05
N ARG A 180 7.42 2.96 13.16
CA ARG A 180 6.02 2.54 12.98
C ARG A 180 5.43 3.15 11.72
N LEU A 181 4.64 2.36 10.99
CA LEU A 181 3.83 2.84 9.88
C LEU A 181 2.36 2.97 10.30
N VAL A 182 1.73 4.05 9.84
CA VAL A 182 0.27 4.17 9.84
C VAL A 182 -0.21 3.54 8.54
N LEU A 183 -0.72 2.31 8.62
CA LEU A 183 -1.39 1.66 7.51
C LEU A 183 -2.85 2.10 7.46
N ASP A 184 -3.37 2.31 6.25
CA ASP A 184 -4.76 2.67 6.00
C ASP A 184 -5.39 1.68 4.99
N PRO A 185 -6.42 0.91 5.40
CA PRO A 185 -6.98 0.82 6.74
C PRO A 185 -6.04 0.10 7.75
N PRO A 186 -6.23 0.30 9.08
CA PRO A 186 -5.34 -0.27 10.10
C PRO A 186 -5.22 -1.80 10.10
N ASP A 187 -6.29 -2.51 9.73
CA ASP A 187 -6.39 -3.99 9.76
C ASP A 187 -5.32 -4.68 8.89
N ALA A 188 -4.77 -3.96 7.90
CA ALA A 188 -3.64 -4.41 7.10
C ALA A 188 -2.39 -4.75 7.94
N GLN A 189 -2.27 -4.25 9.18
CA GLN A 189 -1.22 -4.66 10.12
C GLN A 189 -1.32 -6.16 10.45
N GLY A 190 -2.53 -6.67 10.63
CA GLY A 190 -2.78 -8.09 10.85
C GLY A 190 -2.44 -8.95 9.62
N VAL A 191 -2.74 -8.45 8.41
CA VAL A 191 -2.36 -9.11 7.14
C VAL A 191 -0.85 -9.17 6.98
N LEU A 192 -0.16 -8.04 7.24
CA LEU A 192 1.30 -7.94 7.20
C LEU A 192 1.97 -8.88 8.22
N GLY A 193 1.37 -9.05 9.40
CA GLY A 193 1.88 -9.91 10.46
C GLY A 193 1.96 -11.41 10.12
N HIS A 194 1.23 -11.88 9.09
CA HIS A 194 1.35 -13.27 8.63
C HIS A 194 2.70 -13.59 7.98
N PHE A 195 3.41 -12.60 7.42
CA PHE A 195 4.64 -12.84 6.67
C PHE A 195 5.88 -12.99 7.57
N PRO A 196 6.93 -13.70 7.11
CA PRO A 196 8.22 -13.77 7.79
C PRO A 196 8.83 -12.39 8.08
N LEU A 197 9.68 -12.29 9.11
CA LEU A 197 10.18 -11.01 9.63
C LEU A 197 11.01 -10.20 8.63
N ASP A 198 11.74 -10.87 7.73
CA ASP A 198 12.54 -10.22 6.67
C ASP A 198 11.68 -9.78 5.46
N VAL A 199 10.54 -10.44 5.24
CA VAL A 199 9.48 -9.95 4.35
C VAL A 199 8.78 -8.74 4.98
N GLN A 200 8.45 -8.78 6.28
CA GLN A 200 7.87 -7.63 6.99
C GLN A 200 8.81 -6.42 6.99
N ASP A 201 10.13 -6.60 7.12
CA ASP A 201 11.10 -5.52 6.93
C ASP A 201 11.03 -4.98 5.50
N PHE A 202 11.20 -5.84 4.50
CA PHE A 202 11.27 -5.45 3.09
C PHE A 202 10.05 -4.65 2.61
N LEU A 203 8.84 -5.06 3.02
CA LEU A 203 7.59 -4.37 2.66
C LEU A 203 7.46 -3.00 3.36
N GLN A 204 7.94 -2.85 4.60
CA GLN A 204 7.77 -1.60 5.36
C GLN A 204 8.88 -0.57 5.07
N ARG A 205 10.11 -1.03 4.83
CA ARG A 205 11.32 -0.19 4.81
C ARG A 205 11.27 1.05 3.90
N PRO A 206 10.62 1.02 2.71
CA PRO A 206 10.54 2.20 1.83
C PRO A 206 9.69 3.36 2.36
N PHE A 207 8.80 3.11 3.32
CA PHE A 207 7.82 4.09 3.80
C PHE A 207 8.26 4.83 5.07
N LEU A 208 9.21 4.27 5.83
CA LEU A 208 9.64 4.76 7.15
C LEU A 208 10.14 6.23 7.11
N ALA A 209 10.87 6.58 6.04
CA ALA A 209 11.51 7.88 5.89
C ALA A 209 10.53 9.05 5.64
N ASP A 210 9.45 8.81 4.89
CA ASP A 210 8.46 9.85 4.55
C ASP A 210 7.38 10.01 5.64
N ARG A 211 7.22 9.04 6.57
CA ARG A 211 6.21 9.01 7.66
C ARG A 211 4.75 9.30 7.22
N ARG A 212 4.44 9.03 5.96
CA ARG A 212 3.09 9.17 5.39
C ARG A 212 2.19 8.03 5.84
N THR A 213 0.88 8.28 5.83
CA THR A 213 -0.11 7.21 5.80
C THR A 213 0.14 6.35 4.56
N VAL A 214 0.19 5.03 4.75
CA VAL A 214 0.47 4.06 3.69
C VAL A 214 -0.84 3.36 3.33
N THR A 215 -1.37 3.63 2.14
CA THR A 215 -2.54 2.93 1.62
C THR A 215 -2.18 1.47 1.42
N ALA A 216 -2.83 0.61 2.19
CA ALA A 216 -2.60 -0.82 2.25
C ALA A 216 -3.82 -1.56 1.71
N GLU A 217 -3.59 -2.39 0.69
CA GLU A 217 -4.65 -3.13 0.02
C GLU A 217 -4.23 -4.58 -0.16
N TRP A 218 -5.16 -5.50 0.06
CA TRP A 218 -4.85 -6.92 0.12
C TRP A 218 -5.97 -7.79 -0.45
N TYR A 219 -5.62 -9.05 -0.66
CA TYR A 219 -6.54 -10.10 -1.04
C TYR A 219 -6.04 -11.45 -0.51
N TYR A 220 -6.95 -12.34 -0.13
CA TYR A 220 -6.60 -13.71 0.24
C TYR A 220 -7.73 -14.68 -0.10
N GLU A 221 -7.37 -15.94 -0.33
CA GLU A 221 -8.29 -17.06 -0.54
C GLU A 221 -7.82 -18.23 0.35
N GLU A 222 -8.75 -18.88 1.05
CA GLU A 222 -8.47 -20.15 1.72
C GLU A 222 -9.00 -21.32 0.86
N THR A 223 -8.16 -22.34 0.67
CA THR A 223 -8.51 -23.60 0.02
C THR A 223 -8.37 -24.72 1.03
N ILE A 224 -9.47 -25.39 1.37
CA ILE A 224 -9.48 -26.47 2.34
C ILE A 224 -9.38 -27.81 1.61
N GLU A 225 -8.23 -28.48 1.70
CA GLU A 225 -8.03 -29.84 1.21
C GLU A 225 -8.16 -30.88 2.34
N ALA A 226 -8.29 -32.15 1.97
CA ALA A 226 -8.48 -33.25 2.94
C ALA A 226 -7.32 -33.38 3.94
N ALA A 227 -6.09 -33.04 3.53
CA ALA A 227 -4.85 -33.20 4.27
C ALA A 227 -4.23 -31.88 4.78
N HIS A 228 -4.58 -30.73 4.19
CA HIS A 228 -3.98 -29.44 4.53
C HIS A 228 -4.91 -28.27 4.17
N THR A 229 -4.68 -27.11 4.77
CA THR A 229 -5.28 -25.84 4.37
C THR A 229 -4.26 -25.02 3.59
N GLY A 230 -4.59 -24.68 2.36
CA GLY A 230 -3.89 -23.70 1.54
C GLY A 230 -4.44 -22.30 1.79
N LEU A 231 -3.56 -21.31 1.89
CA LEU A 231 -3.92 -19.88 1.96
C LEU A 231 -3.12 -19.12 0.92
N PHE A 232 -3.81 -18.51 -0.03
CA PHE A 232 -3.26 -17.50 -0.93
C PHE A 232 -3.29 -16.14 -0.23
N VAL A 233 -2.21 -15.35 -0.28
CA VAL A 233 -2.20 -13.97 0.23
C VAL A 233 -1.47 -13.05 -0.73
N LEU A 234 -2.06 -11.89 -0.99
CA LEU A 234 -1.47 -10.77 -1.70
C LEU A 234 -1.62 -9.51 -0.84
N LEU A 235 -0.52 -8.80 -0.59
CA LEU A 235 -0.54 -7.49 0.08
C LEU A 235 0.21 -6.47 -0.78
N CYS A 236 -0.36 -5.28 -0.93
CA CYS A 236 0.22 -4.14 -1.62
C CYS A 236 0.16 -2.91 -0.71
N LEU A 237 1.31 -2.36 -0.36
CA LEU A 237 1.48 -1.12 0.40
C LEU A 237 1.91 -0.01 -0.57
N SER A 238 1.35 1.20 -0.43
CA SER A 238 1.63 2.28 -1.39
C SER A 238 1.46 3.70 -0.82
N THR A 239 2.13 4.64 -1.48
CA THR A 239 2.02 6.10 -1.32
C THR A 239 2.09 6.74 -2.72
N ASP A 240 2.15 8.07 -2.81
CA ASP A 240 2.48 8.83 -4.02
C ASP A 240 3.92 8.58 -4.54
N ARG A 241 4.81 8.04 -3.69
CA ARG A 241 6.26 7.93 -3.94
C ARG A 241 6.82 6.50 -3.97
N HIS A 242 6.14 5.56 -3.32
CA HIS A 242 6.63 4.20 -3.14
C HIS A 242 5.50 3.19 -3.26
N VAL A 243 5.82 2.02 -3.80
CA VAL A 243 4.99 0.82 -3.72
C VAL A 243 5.86 -0.37 -3.32
N THR A 244 5.32 -1.22 -2.45
CA THR A 244 5.81 -2.58 -2.25
C THR A 244 4.63 -3.54 -2.34
N ALA A 245 4.81 -4.70 -2.96
CA ALA A 245 3.79 -5.73 -2.92
C ALA A 245 4.39 -7.14 -2.87
N ILE A 246 3.59 -8.10 -2.43
CA ILE A 246 3.92 -9.52 -2.38
C ILE A 246 2.75 -10.34 -2.93
N GLU A 247 3.07 -11.40 -3.69
CA GLU A 247 2.21 -12.57 -3.82
C GLU A 247 2.86 -13.73 -3.05
N ALA A 248 2.06 -14.49 -2.29
CA ALA A 248 2.52 -15.58 -1.46
C ALA A 248 1.46 -16.70 -1.35
N ARG A 249 1.93 -17.93 -1.09
CA ARG A 249 1.05 -19.06 -0.72
C ARG A 249 1.57 -19.71 0.55
N ARG A 250 0.66 -20.14 1.42
CA ARG A 250 0.97 -20.81 2.69
C ARG A 250 0.22 -22.15 2.76
N THR A 251 0.88 -23.22 3.19
CA THR A 251 0.23 -24.51 3.48
C THR A 251 0.36 -24.83 4.96
N LEU A 252 -0.75 -25.11 5.63
CA LEU A 252 -0.77 -25.63 6.99
C LEU A 252 -1.36 -27.04 7.00
N ASP A 253 -0.59 -28.04 7.43
CA ASP A 253 -1.06 -29.43 7.48
C ASP A 253 -2.21 -29.58 8.49
N ARG A 254 -3.17 -30.46 8.19
CA ARG A 254 -4.39 -30.59 8.99
C ARG A 254 -4.09 -31.01 10.43
N GLY A 255 -4.47 -30.15 11.37
CA GLY A 255 -4.21 -30.35 12.81
C GLY A 255 -2.81 -29.92 13.27
N ALA A 256 -1.97 -29.39 12.38
CA ALA A 256 -0.71 -28.74 12.77
C ALA A 256 -0.97 -27.34 13.33
N THR A 257 -0.07 -26.87 14.18
CA THR A 257 -0.11 -25.52 14.77
C THR A 257 0.44 -24.46 13.80
N PRO A 258 0.06 -23.17 13.91
CA PRO A 258 0.42 -22.16 12.93
C PRO A 258 1.93 -21.95 12.68
N ASP A 259 2.79 -22.25 13.66
CA ASP A 259 4.26 -22.26 13.52
C ASP A 259 4.79 -23.29 12.51
N ARG A 260 3.97 -24.30 12.17
CA ARG A 260 4.28 -25.33 11.17
C ARG A 260 3.80 -24.99 9.77
N ALA A 261 3.14 -23.86 9.59
CA ALA A 261 2.74 -23.38 8.28
C ALA A 261 3.98 -23.11 7.42
N ARG A 262 4.01 -23.68 6.21
CA ARG A 262 5.10 -23.48 5.25
C ARG A 262 4.69 -22.41 4.25
N TRP A 263 5.53 -21.39 4.07
CA TRP A 263 5.35 -20.41 3.02
C TRP A 263 6.03 -20.87 1.73
N HIS A 264 5.43 -20.51 0.60
CA HIS A 264 5.85 -20.87 -0.75
C HIS A 264 5.78 -19.63 -1.65
N SER A 265 6.67 -19.58 -2.63
CA SER A 265 6.69 -18.56 -3.69
C SER A 265 6.75 -17.10 -3.22
N LEU A 266 7.20 -16.83 -1.98
CA LEU A 266 7.36 -15.49 -1.40
C LEU A 266 8.18 -14.59 -2.34
N THR A 267 7.49 -13.78 -3.15
CA THR A 267 8.11 -12.91 -4.14
C THR A 267 7.61 -11.50 -3.91
N CYS A 268 8.52 -10.64 -3.44
CA CYS A 268 8.23 -9.25 -3.16
C CYS A 268 8.75 -8.37 -4.29
N HIS A 269 8.00 -7.33 -4.61
CA HIS A 269 8.34 -6.29 -5.56
C HIS A 269 8.34 -4.94 -4.83
N GLN A 270 9.28 -4.07 -5.17
CA GLN A 270 9.37 -2.70 -4.68
C GLN A 270 9.64 -1.77 -5.87
N ALA A 271 8.99 -0.60 -5.92
CA ALA A 271 9.34 0.44 -6.88
C ALA A 271 9.20 1.84 -6.28
N ARG A 272 9.91 2.80 -6.87
CA ARG A 272 9.62 4.23 -6.70
C ARG A 272 8.53 4.61 -7.69
N LEU A 273 7.59 5.42 -7.22
CA LEU A 273 6.47 5.93 -7.99
C LEU A 273 6.68 7.40 -8.31
N THR A 274 6.27 7.79 -9.50
CA THR A 274 6.04 9.20 -9.84
C THR A 274 4.54 9.43 -10.04
N PRO A 275 3.97 10.51 -9.47
CA PRO A 275 2.68 11.07 -9.86
C PRO A 275 2.58 11.33 -11.38
N ARG A 276 1.38 11.57 -11.88
CA ARG A 276 1.08 11.46 -13.32
C ARG A 276 0.55 12.71 -13.98
#